data_AF-A0A497D9V8-F1
#
_entry.id   AF-A0A497D9V8-F1
#
_cell.length_a   1.000
_cell.length_b   1.000
_cell.length_c   1.000
_cell.angle_alpha   90.00
_cell.angle_beta   90.00
_cell.angle_gamma   90.00
#
_symmetry.space_group_name_H-M   'P 1'
#
loop_
_entity.id
_entity.type
_entity.pdbx_description
1 polymer ?
#
loop_
_entity_poly.entity_id
_entity_poly.type
_entity_poly.pdbx_seq_one_letter_code
_entity_poly.pdbx_strand_id
1 'polypeptide(L)'
;MIRQHGFELGLQMMIGLPGDTLEKALYTARKIISLGASNTRIYPALVIKDTAMHKWFDEGTYTPLSMEEAVRWTKQILPLFEDAGVTVLRVGLHPSEGLLSGDELVAGPFHPSFKELVLTEIWYDKLKPLTDEKKGEKLTVYVPKKELSYAVGYEAKNKKMLLEKFREVKFVPEPSLKKRDFSWSTA
;
A
#
# COMPACT_ATOMS: atom_id res chain seq x y z
N MET A 1 -14.70 3.55 26.59
CA MET A 1 -13.66 3.77 27.61
C MET A 1 -12.62 4.81 27.19
N ILE A 2 -11.77 4.61 26.16
CA ILE A 2 -10.70 5.58 25.79
C ILE A 2 -11.27 6.94 25.32
N ARG A 3 -12.13 6.93 24.28
CA ARG A 3 -12.70 8.16 23.70
C ARG A 3 -13.60 8.94 24.65
N GLN A 4 -14.22 8.27 25.62
CA GLN A 4 -15.07 8.91 26.63
C GLN A 4 -14.28 9.85 27.56
N HIS A 5 -12.96 9.71 27.61
CA HIS A 5 -12.07 10.59 28.38
C HIS A 5 -11.40 11.66 27.50
N GLY A 6 -11.86 11.87 26.26
CA GLY A 6 -11.32 12.90 25.35
C GLY A 6 -10.04 12.51 24.60
N PHE A 7 -9.54 11.29 24.76
CA PHE A 7 -8.37 10.80 24.02
C PHE A 7 -8.72 10.35 22.60
N GLU A 8 -7.76 10.53 21.69
CA GLU A 8 -7.79 9.91 20.37
C GLU A 8 -7.42 8.42 20.44
N LEU A 9 -8.20 7.58 19.76
CA LEU A 9 -7.91 6.15 19.66
C LEU A 9 -7.07 5.88 18.41
N GLY A 10 -5.78 5.58 18.61
CA GLY A 10 -4.90 5.06 17.57
C GLY A 10 -4.69 3.55 17.71
N LEU A 11 -4.77 2.81 16.62
CA LEU A 11 -4.54 1.36 16.61
C LEU A 11 -3.41 0.96 15.65
N GLN A 12 -2.86 -0.23 15.81
CA GLN A 12 -1.84 -0.78 14.93
C GLN A 12 -2.35 -2.08 14.32
N MET A 13 -2.06 -2.26 13.03
CA MET A 13 -2.45 -3.42 12.25
C MET A 13 -1.21 -4.03 11.60
N MET A 14 -0.93 -5.28 11.99
CA MET A 14 0.05 -6.12 11.31
C MET A 14 -0.66 -7.09 10.39
N ILE A 15 -0.22 -7.19 9.13
CA ILE A 15 -0.72 -8.19 8.18
C ILE A 15 0.24 -9.36 8.07
N GLY A 16 -0.28 -10.56 7.88
CA GLY A 16 0.54 -11.75 7.70
C GLY A 16 1.12 -12.30 8.99
N LEU A 17 0.46 -12.07 10.13
CA LEU A 17 0.80 -12.75 11.39
C LEU A 17 0.58 -14.27 11.26
N PRO A 18 1.13 -15.10 12.18
CA PRO A 18 0.88 -16.54 12.16
C PRO A 18 -0.62 -16.88 12.15
N GLY A 19 -1.03 -17.67 11.16
CA GLY A 19 -2.43 -18.05 10.96
C GLY A 19 -3.34 -16.96 10.37
N ASP A 20 -2.78 -15.82 9.95
CA ASP A 20 -3.52 -14.73 9.30
C ASP A 20 -3.88 -15.09 7.85
N THR A 21 -4.98 -14.51 7.37
CA THR A 21 -5.44 -14.62 5.99
C THR A 21 -5.92 -13.25 5.53
N LEU A 22 -5.99 -13.01 4.22
CA LEU A 22 -6.50 -11.74 3.70
C LEU A 22 -7.89 -11.40 4.26
N GLU A 23 -8.76 -12.40 4.39
CA GLU A 23 -10.09 -12.24 4.98
C GLU A 23 -10.03 -11.77 6.43
N LYS A 24 -9.17 -12.38 7.25
CA LYS A 24 -8.96 -12.00 8.66
C LYS A 24 -8.32 -10.61 8.79
N ALA A 25 -7.39 -10.27 7.90
CA ALA A 25 -6.81 -8.92 7.84
C ALA A 25 -7.88 -7.88 7.49
N LEU A 26 -8.70 -8.13 6.47
CA LEU A 26 -9.83 -7.25 6.10
C LEU A 26 -10.86 -7.13 7.25
N TYR A 27 -11.15 -8.23 7.95
CA TYR A 27 -11.99 -8.21 9.14
C TYR A 27 -11.38 -7.34 10.25
N THR A 28 -10.08 -7.45 10.50
CA THR A 28 -9.36 -6.62 11.47
C THR A 28 -9.46 -5.13 11.11
N ALA A 29 -9.28 -4.77 9.83
CA ALA A 29 -9.43 -3.39 9.38
C ALA A 29 -10.85 -2.85 9.66
N ARG A 30 -11.89 -3.63 9.34
CA ARG A 30 -13.29 -3.28 9.67
C ARG A 30 -13.53 -3.16 11.18
N LYS A 31 -12.86 -3.97 11.99
CA LYS A 31 -12.94 -3.86 13.46
C LYS A 31 -12.28 -2.59 13.97
N ILE A 32 -11.10 -2.22 13.46
CA ILE A 32 -10.44 -0.95 13.80
C ILE A 32 -11.37 0.23 13.49
N ILE A 33 -12.01 0.22 12.32
CA ILE A 33 -12.98 1.26 11.92
C ILE A 33 -14.18 1.29 12.87
N SER A 34 -14.80 0.13 13.15
CA SER A 34 -16.00 0.07 14.01
C SER A 34 -15.74 0.38 15.48
N LEU A 35 -14.50 0.22 15.96
CA LEU A 35 -14.07 0.70 17.28
C LEU A 35 -13.91 2.23 17.32
N GLY A 36 -14.00 2.91 16.17
CA GLY A 36 -13.93 4.35 16.06
C GLY A 36 -12.53 4.92 16.27
N ALA A 37 -11.51 4.21 15.78
CA ALA A 37 -10.14 4.72 15.74
C ALA A 37 -10.05 5.99 14.88
N SER A 38 -9.37 7.03 15.37
CA SER A 38 -9.09 8.24 14.57
C SER A 38 -7.93 8.02 13.61
N ASN A 39 -6.99 7.15 14.00
CA ASN A 39 -5.81 6.86 13.23
C ASN A 39 -5.35 5.41 13.35
N THR A 40 -4.56 4.96 12.39
CA THR A 40 -3.95 3.62 12.40
C THR A 40 -2.58 3.60 11.75
N ARG A 41 -1.84 2.51 11.96
CA ARG A 41 -0.61 2.15 11.23
C ARG A 41 -0.79 0.75 10.65
N ILE A 42 -0.38 0.55 9.39
CA ILE A 42 -0.42 -0.75 8.73
C ILE A 42 0.96 -1.15 8.25
N TYR A 43 1.40 -2.36 8.58
CA TYR A 43 2.65 -2.91 8.11
C TYR A 43 2.62 -4.44 8.10
N PRO A 44 3.39 -5.09 7.21
CA PRO A 44 3.48 -6.54 7.23
C PRO A 44 4.34 -7.03 8.41
N ALA A 45 4.04 -8.23 8.88
CA ALA A 45 4.85 -8.93 9.85
C ALA A 45 6.20 -9.35 9.24
N LEU A 46 7.27 -9.15 9.99
CA LEU A 46 8.63 -9.57 9.64
C LEU A 46 9.10 -10.66 10.60
N VAL A 47 10.01 -11.51 10.12
CA VAL A 47 10.77 -12.44 10.95
C VAL A 47 12.04 -11.72 11.38
N ILE A 48 12.11 -11.38 12.65
CA ILE A 48 13.27 -10.72 13.25
C ILE A 48 14.07 -11.75 14.03
N LYS A 49 15.40 -11.65 13.94
CA LYS A 49 16.35 -12.53 14.64
C LYS A 49 16.02 -12.63 16.14
N ASP A 50 16.24 -13.81 16.69
CA ASP A 50 16.02 -14.13 18.12
C ASP A 50 14.59 -13.90 18.64
N THR A 51 13.59 -13.86 17.76
CA THR A 51 12.16 -13.82 18.14
C THR A 51 11.48 -15.18 18.04
N ALA A 52 10.30 -15.32 18.66
CA ALA A 52 9.48 -16.53 18.51
C ALA A 52 9.12 -16.81 17.04
N MET A 53 8.90 -15.76 16.23
CA MET A 53 8.61 -15.91 14.81
C MET A 53 9.82 -16.40 14.00
N HIS A 54 11.06 -16.12 14.45
CA HIS A 54 12.27 -16.70 13.87
C HIS A 54 12.33 -18.19 14.09
N LYS A 55 12.09 -18.65 15.33
CA LYS A 55 12.01 -20.07 15.63
C LYS A 55 10.94 -20.78 14.78
N TRP A 56 9.75 -20.20 14.66
CA TRP A 56 8.69 -20.78 13.83
C TRP A 56 9.02 -20.80 12.35
N PHE A 57 9.77 -19.80 11.86
CA PHE A 57 10.27 -19.76 10.49
C PHE A 57 11.30 -20.88 10.24
N ASP A 58 12.27 -21.05 11.13
CA ASP A 58 13.28 -22.11 11.04
C ASP A 58 12.65 -23.52 11.08
N GLU A 59 11.59 -23.68 11.88
CA GLU A 59 10.81 -24.91 11.98
C GLU A 59 9.84 -25.12 10.79
N GLY A 60 9.71 -24.14 9.90
CA GLY A 60 8.77 -24.17 8.76
C GLY A 60 7.29 -24.09 9.15
N THR A 61 6.98 -23.73 10.41
CA THR A 61 5.61 -23.61 10.92
C THR A 61 4.99 -22.23 10.70
N TYR A 62 5.81 -21.25 10.30
CA TYR A 62 5.37 -19.92 9.90
C TYR A 62 6.17 -19.42 8.70
N THR A 63 5.47 -18.89 7.70
CA THR A 63 6.08 -18.21 6.55
C THR A 63 5.50 -16.80 6.47
N PRO A 64 6.32 -15.74 6.52
CA PRO A 64 5.83 -14.38 6.33
C PRO A 64 5.33 -14.18 4.89
N LEU A 65 4.47 -13.18 4.70
CA LEU A 65 4.03 -12.80 3.36
C LEU A 65 5.23 -12.46 2.46
N SER A 66 5.14 -12.79 1.17
CA SER A 66 6.01 -12.21 0.16
C SER A 66 5.77 -10.70 0.03
N MET A 67 6.71 -9.98 -0.61
CA MET A 67 6.54 -8.56 -0.90
C MET A 67 5.28 -8.31 -1.74
N GLU A 68 5.06 -9.13 -2.75
CA GLU A 68 3.89 -9.02 -3.64
C GLU A 68 2.57 -9.26 -2.89
N GLU A 69 2.52 -10.25 -2.01
CA GLU A 69 1.33 -10.51 -1.20
C GLU A 69 1.06 -9.39 -0.20
N ALA A 70 2.09 -8.90 0.49
CA ALA A 70 1.95 -7.78 1.42
C ALA A 70 1.43 -6.52 0.72
N VAL A 71 1.95 -6.21 -0.47
CA VAL A 71 1.47 -5.11 -1.31
C VAL A 71 0.02 -5.35 -1.72
N ARG A 72 -0.32 -6.55 -2.21
CA ARG A 72 -1.69 -6.93 -2.64
C ARG A 72 -2.72 -6.84 -1.52
N TRP A 73 -2.37 -7.27 -0.32
CA TRP A 73 -3.23 -7.20 0.85
C TRP A 73 -3.42 -5.75 1.28
N THR A 74 -2.33 -5.01 1.42
CA THR A 74 -2.37 -3.60 1.87
C THR A 74 -3.16 -2.74 0.89
N LYS A 75 -3.04 -2.99 -0.42
CA LYS A 75 -3.83 -2.32 -1.46
C LYS A 75 -5.34 -2.48 -1.29
N GLN A 76 -5.81 -3.59 -0.75
CA GLN A 76 -7.24 -3.80 -0.47
C GLN A 76 -7.67 -3.18 0.86
N ILE A 77 -6.76 -3.12 1.83
CA ILE A 77 -7.05 -2.62 3.19
C ILE A 77 -6.99 -1.10 3.26
N LEU A 78 -5.99 -0.48 2.63
CA LEU A 78 -5.73 0.96 2.72
C LEU A 78 -6.96 1.82 2.33
N PRO A 79 -7.68 1.53 1.22
CA PRO A 79 -8.88 2.27 0.86
C PRO A 79 -9.98 2.21 1.93
N LEU A 80 -10.12 1.09 2.66
CA LEU A 80 -11.13 0.96 3.72
C LEU A 80 -10.95 1.99 4.83
N PHE A 81 -9.70 2.25 5.23
CA PHE A 81 -9.40 3.27 6.23
C PHE A 81 -9.63 4.67 5.69
N GLU A 82 -9.16 4.95 4.47
CA GLU A 82 -9.29 6.26 3.83
C GLU A 82 -10.76 6.64 3.60
N ASP A 83 -11.60 5.69 3.17
CA ASP A 83 -13.02 5.89 2.93
C ASP A 83 -13.81 6.06 4.24
N ALA A 84 -13.37 5.40 5.32
CA ALA A 84 -13.92 5.58 6.66
C ALA A 84 -13.41 6.84 7.38
N GLY A 85 -12.51 7.62 6.77
CA GLY A 85 -11.92 8.82 7.39
C GLY A 85 -10.89 8.52 8.49
N VAL A 86 -10.39 7.28 8.58
CA VAL A 86 -9.33 6.90 9.52
C VAL A 86 -7.98 7.30 8.93
N THR A 87 -7.21 8.12 9.67
CA THR A 87 -5.90 8.56 9.20
C THR A 87 -4.87 7.43 9.29
N VAL A 88 -4.34 6.98 8.16
CA VAL A 88 -3.24 6.00 8.14
C VAL A 88 -1.90 6.72 8.28
N LEU A 89 -1.35 6.73 9.50
CA LEU A 89 -0.11 7.45 9.85
C LEU A 89 1.11 6.85 9.15
N ARG A 90 1.10 5.54 8.90
CA ARG A 90 2.22 4.81 8.29
C ARG A 90 1.71 3.59 7.53
N VAL A 91 2.29 3.39 6.34
CA VAL A 91 2.14 2.17 5.52
C VAL A 91 3.54 1.59 5.33
N GLY A 92 3.77 0.40 5.90
CA GLY A 92 5.09 -0.21 6.00
C GLY A 92 5.81 0.14 7.31
N LEU A 93 6.91 -0.57 7.60
CA LEU A 93 7.66 -0.38 8.83
C LEU A 93 8.53 0.89 8.79
N HIS A 94 8.85 1.40 9.98
CA HIS A 94 9.93 2.37 10.11
C HIS A 94 11.26 1.63 9.91
N PRO A 95 12.14 2.08 9.01
CA PRO A 95 13.48 1.51 8.93
C PRO A 95 14.25 1.84 10.22
N SER A 96 14.57 0.85 11.03
CA SER A 96 15.62 0.96 12.06
C SER A 96 16.99 0.67 11.42
N GLU A 97 18.08 1.08 12.06
CA GLU A 97 19.43 0.79 11.55
C GLU A 97 19.65 -0.72 11.32
N GLY A 98 19.22 -1.57 12.28
CA GLY A 98 19.32 -3.03 12.16
C GLY A 98 18.46 -3.65 11.05
N LEU A 99 17.31 -3.04 10.70
CA LEU A 99 16.51 -3.46 9.54
C LEU A 99 17.13 -3.02 8.22
N LEU A 100 17.81 -1.87 8.19
CA LEU A 100 18.47 -1.36 6.99
C LEU A 100 19.78 -2.10 6.69
N SER A 101 20.56 -2.44 7.72
CA SER A 101 21.79 -3.23 7.55
C SER A 101 21.49 -4.70 7.18
N GLY A 102 20.30 -5.19 7.51
CA GLY A 102 19.88 -6.57 7.29
C GLY A 102 20.32 -7.52 8.41
N ASP A 103 20.99 -7.02 9.45
CA ASP A 103 21.52 -7.84 10.54
C ASP A 103 20.42 -8.46 11.41
N GLU A 104 19.28 -7.77 11.54
CA GLU A 104 18.14 -8.21 12.35
C GLU A 104 17.04 -8.90 11.55
N LEU A 105 16.97 -8.65 10.24
CA LEU A 105 15.90 -9.16 9.37
C LEU A 105 16.25 -10.54 8.84
N VAL A 106 15.54 -11.57 9.32
CA VAL A 106 15.69 -12.94 8.82
C VAL A 106 14.88 -13.17 7.56
N ALA A 107 13.60 -12.76 7.56
CA ALA A 107 12.69 -12.93 6.43
C ALA A 107 11.49 -11.97 6.49
N GLY A 108 10.80 -11.82 5.36
CA GLY A 108 9.56 -11.07 5.25
C GLY A 108 9.68 -9.77 4.46
N PRO A 109 8.55 -9.08 4.22
CA PRO A 109 8.49 -8.06 3.19
C PRO A 109 8.81 -6.68 3.76
N PHE A 110 10.11 -6.37 3.78
CA PHE A 110 10.63 -5.05 4.15
C PHE A 110 11.07 -4.26 2.92
N HIS A 111 10.55 -3.04 2.78
CA HIS A 111 11.01 -2.08 1.78
C HIS A 111 10.83 -0.65 2.32
N PRO A 112 11.85 0.23 2.25
CA PRO A 112 11.73 1.61 2.72
C PRO A 112 10.57 2.37 2.06
N SER A 113 10.34 2.13 0.76
CA SER A 113 9.25 2.71 -0.03
C SER A 113 8.00 1.83 -0.11
N PHE A 114 7.71 0.97 0.89
CA PHE A 114 6.56 0.05 0.83
C PHE A 114 5.22 0.76 0.52
N LYS A 115 4.99 1.95 1.09
CA LYS A 115 3.83 2.79 0.74
C LYS A 115 3.74 3.10 -0.75
N GLU A 116 4.86 3.43 -1.38
CA GLU A 116 4.92 3.75 -2.80
C GLU A 116 4.60 2.53 -3.66
N LEU A 117 5.07 1.34 -3.28
CA LEU A 117 4.72 0.08 -3.94
C LEU A 117 3.21 -0.19 -3.88
N VAL A 118 2.60 -0.01 -2.70
CA VAL A 118 1.15 -0.17 -2.50
C VAL A 118 0.36 0.82 -3.35
N LEU A 119 0.74 2.11 -3.32
CA LEU A 119 0.03 3.13 -4.09
C LEU A 119 0.26 2.98 -5.60
N THR A 120 1.42 2.49 -6.02
CA THR A 120 1.70 2.11 -7.41
C THR A 120 0.70 1.06 -7.88
N GLU A 121 0.47 0.00 -7.11
CA GLU A 121 -0.51 -1.03 -7.49
C GLU A 121 -1.96 -0.54 -7.46
N ILE A 122 -2.31 0.39 -6.56
CA ILE A 122 -3.64 1.00 -6.56
C ILE A 122 -3.83 1.81 -7.86
N TRP A 123 -2.84 2.62 -8.23
CA TRP A 123 -2.88 3.38 -9.47
C TRP A 123 -2.83 2.49 -10.72
N TYR A 124 -2.10 1.37 -10.66
CA TYR A 124 -2.06 0.39 -11.73
C TYR A 124 -3.48 -0.08 -12.07
N ASP A 125 -4.29 -0.48 -11.09
CA ASP A 125 -5.67 -0.92 -11.33
C ASP A 125 -6.56 0.19 -11.89
N LYS A 126 -6.35 1.43 -11.46
CA LYS A 126 -7.11 2.58 -11.95
C LYS A 126 -6.81 2.92 -13.40
N LEU A 127 -5.56 2.75 -13.82
CA LEU A 127 -5.07 3.13 -15.15
C LEU A 127 -5.14 1.98 -16.15
N LYS A 128 -5.12 0.73 -15.68
CA LYS A 128 -5.18 -0.46 -16.55
C LYS A 128 -6.34 -0.44 -17.55
N PRO A 129 -7.57 -0.03 -17.20
CA PRO A 129 -8.66 0.04 -18.19
C PRO A 129 -8.36 0.94 -19.40
N LEU A 130 -7.47 1.93 -19.27
CA LEU A 130 -7.05 2.78 -20.38
C LEU A 130 -6.28 2.02 -21.47
N THR A 131 -5.75 0.83 -21.16
CA THR A 131 -5.08 -0.02 -22.17
C THR A 131 -6.06 -0.73 -23.09
N ASP A 132 -7.34 -0.81 -22.69
CA ASP A 132 -8.39 -1.54 -23.39
C ASP A 132 -9.19 -0.61 -24.33
N GLU A 133 -9.27 0.68 -23.98
CA GLU A 133 -9.94 1.71 -24.78
C GLU A 133 -9.00 2.31 -25.84
N LYS A 134 -9.13 1.84 -27.10
CA LYS A 134 -8.55 2.37 -28.38
C LYS A 134 -7.24 3.20 -28.36
N LYS A 135 -6.30 2.73 -29.20
CA LYS A 135 -4.99 3.32 -29.55
C LYS A 135 -5.07 4.78 -30.05
N GLY A 136 -4.70 5.73 -29.20
CA GLY A 136 -4.17 7.03 -29.63
C GLY A 136 -2.64 6.96 -29.78
N GLU A 137 -2.01 7.92 -30.47
CA GLU A 137 -0.54 7.99 -30.44
C GLU A 137 -0.07 8.49 -29.08
N LYS A 138 -0.80 9.43 -28.48
CA LYS A 138 -0.38 10.10 -27.26
C LYS A 138 -1.47 10.03 -26.19
N LEU A 139 -1.09 9.63 -24.98
CA LEU A 139 -1.92 9.66 -23.79
C LEU A 139 -1.40 10.72 -22.81
N THR A 140 -2.29 11.61 -22.38
CA THR A 140 -2.03 12.50 -21.24
C THR A 140 -2.95 12.12 -20.09
N VAL A 141 -2.37 11.81 -18.92
CA VAL A 141 -3.08 11.50 -17.68
C VAL A 141 -2.92 12.66 -16.71
N TYR A 142 -4.03 13.21 -16.25
CA TYR A 142 -4.09 14.31 -15.29
C TYR A 142 -4.36 13.75 -13.90
N VAL A 143 -3.51 14.07 -12.93
CA VAL A 143 -3.59 13.53 -11.56
C VAL A 143 -3.31 14.61 -10.51
N PRO A 144 -3.79 14.45 -9.26
CA PRO A 144 -3.42 15.35 -8.17
C PRO A 144 -1.91 15.41 -7.98
N LYS A 145 -1.36 16.61 -7.72
CA LYS A 145 0.10 16.81 -7.55
C LYS A 145 0.74 15.85 -6.53
N LYS A 146 0.04 15.53 -5.44
CA LYS A 146 0.51 14.62 -4.38
C LYS A 146 0.51 13.15 -4.78
N GLU A 147 -0.25 12.79 -5.81
CA GLU A 147 -0.36 11.42 -6.33
C GLU A 147 0.52 11.18 -7.56
N LEU A 148 1.16 12.22 -8.10
CA LEU A 148 1.88 12.16 -9.37
C LEU A 148 2.92 11.02 -9.41
N SER A 149 3.76 10.90 -8.39
CA SER A 149 4.77 9.84 -8.31
C SER A 149 4.14 8.45 -8.24
N TYR A 150 3.04 8.29 -7.50
CA TYR A 150 2.33 7.03 -7.36
C TYR A 150 1.60 6.63 -8.64
N ALA A 151 1.03 7.61 -9.34
CA ALA A 151 0.38 7.42 -10.64
C ALA A 151 1.39 7.01 -11.72
N VAL A 152 2.56 7.66 -11.78
CA VAL A 152 3.68 7.24 -12.62
C VAL A 152 4.16 5.83 -12.23
N GLY A 153 4.14 5.55 -10.93
CA GLY A 153 4.48 4.27 -10.32
C GLY A 153 5.97 4.16 -9.98
N TYR A 154 6.28 3.35 -8.96
CA TYR A 154 7.63 2.96 -8.59
C TYR A 154 8.38 2.43 -9.83
N GLU A 155 9.60 2.92 -10.07
CA GLU A 155 10.39 2.62 -11.28
C GLU A 155 9.63 2.86 -12.61
N ALA A 156 8.69 3.82 -12.58
CA ALA A 156 7.79 4.14 -13.69
C ALA A 156 6.92 2.96 -14.15
N LYS A 157 6.59 2.00 -13.27
CA LYS A 157 5.82 0.79 -13.60
C LYS A 157 4.54 1.10 -14.39
N ASN A 158 3.73 2.04 -13.92
CA ASN A 158 2.44 2.34 -14.56
C ASN A 158 2.62 3.07 -15.89
N LYS A 159 3.61 3.97 -15.97
CA LYS A 159 3.97 4.62 -17.24
C LYS A 159 4.44 3.61 -18.29
N LYS A 160 5.28 2.64 -17.90
CA LYS A 160 5.75 1.56 -18.79
C LYS A 160 4.59 0.71 -19.30
N MET A 161 3.68 0.31 -18.41
CA MET A 161 2.46 -0.43 -18.79
C MET A 161 1.61 0.32 -19.82
N LEU A 162 1.42 1.63 -19.67
CA LEU A 162 0.69 2.43 -20.66
C LEU A 162 1.47 2.55 -21.99
N LEU A 163 2.80 2.68 -21.95
CA LEU A 163 3.65 2.76 -23.15
C LEU A 163 3.62 1.48 -24.01
N GLU A 164 3.14 0.35 -23.48
CA GLU A 164 2.90 -0.86 -24.29
C GLU A 164 1.76 -0.67 -25.30
N LYS A 165 0.87 0.32 -25.07
CA LYS A 165 -0.28 0.60 -25.93
C LYS A 165 -0.22 1.98 -26.62
N PHE A 166 0.47 2.95 -26.02
CA PHE A 166 0.58 4.32 -26.51
C PHE A 166 2.02 4.65 -26.88
N ARG A 167 2.24 5.43 -27.95
CA ARG A 167 3.59 5.84 -28.39
C ARG A 167 4.23 6.85 -27.43
N GLU A 168 3.40 7.70 -26.83
CA GLU A 168 3.82 8.70 -25.85
C GLU A 168 2.84 8.72 -24.67
N VAL A 169 3.37 8.74 -23.44
CA VAL A 169 2.58 8.84 -22.20
C VAL A 169 3.12 9.96 -21.33
N LYS A 170 2.26 10.91 -20.96
CA LYS A 170 2.57 12.03 -20.08
C LYS A 170 1.66 12.05 -18.87
N PHE A 171 2.24 12.29 -17.70
CA PHE A 171 1.49 12.57 -16.47
C PHE A 171 1.60 14.06 -16.15
N VAL A 172 0.48 14.70 -15.87
CA VAL A 172 0.39 16.14 -15.62
C VAL A 172 -0.32 16.38 -14.28
N PRO A 173 0.23 17.21 -13.38
CA PRO A 173 -0.47 17.58 -12.16
C PRO A 173 -1.68 18.49 -12.47
N GLU A 174 -2.85 18.12 -11.97
CA GLU A 174 -4.10 18.88 -12.08
C GLU A 174 -4.62 19.25 -10.68
N PRO A 175 -4.54 20.53 -10.26
CA PRO A 175 -4.89 20.96 -8.91
C PRO A 175 -6.37 20.80 -8.54
N SER A 176 -7.28 20.73 -9.51
CA SER A 176 -8.71 20.58 -9.24
C SER A 176 -9.09 19.17 -8.76
N LEU A 177 -8.28 18.16 -9.07
CA LEU A 177 -8.51 16.77 -8.67
C LEU A 177 -8.11 16.52 -7.21
N LYS A 178 -8.86 15.64 -6.54
CA LYS A 178 -8.65 15.28 -5.14
C LYS A 178 -8.46 13.77 -4.98
N LYS A 179 -7.94 13.38 -3.80
CA LYS A 179 -7.68 11.97 -3.45
C LYS A 179 -6.92 11.26 -4.58
N ARG A 180 -7.49 10.22 -5.17
CA ARG A 180 -6.95 9.46 -6.29
C ARG A 180 -7.83 9.59 -7.54
N ASP A 181 -8.51 10.72 -7.72
CA ASP A 181 -9.26 10.99 -8.95
C ASP A 181 -8.30 11.29 -10.10
N PHE A 182 -8.69 11.01 -11.35
CA PHE A 182 -7.90 11.32 -12.53
C PHE A 182 -8.81 11.58 -13.74
N SER A 183 -8.27 12.30 -14.71
CA SER A 183 -8.85 12.43 -16.04
C SER A 183 -7.77 12.16 -17.09
N TRP A 184 -8.16 11.95 -18.33
CA TRP A 184 -7.22 11.66 -19.41
C TRP A 184 -7.73 12.19 -20.75
N SER A 185 -6.80 12.38 -21.67
CA SER A 185 -7.08 12.76 -23.06
C SER A 185 -6.12 12.06 -24.01
N THR A 186 -6.62 11.68 -25.18
CA THR A 186 -5.81 11.15 -26.28
C THR A 186 -5.72 12.15 -27.43
N ALA A 187 -4.60 12.11 -28.15
CA ALA A 187 -4.37 12.82 -29.40
C ALA A 187 -3.97 11.85 -30.50
#